data_AF-A0A3S9YMA3-F1
#
_entry.id   AF-A0A3S9YMA3-F1
#
_cell.length_a   1.000
_cell.length_b   1.000
_cell.length_c   1.000
_cell.angle_alpha   90.00
_cell.angle_beta   90.00
_cell.angle_gamma   90.00
#
_symmetry.space_group_name_H-M   'P 1'
#
loop_
_entity.id
_entity.type
_entity.pdbx_description
1 polymer ?
#
loop_
_entity_poly.entity_id
_entity_poly.type
_entity_poly.pdbx_seq_one_letter_code
_entity_poly.pdbx_strand_id
1 'polypeptide(L)'
;MHCTLLSNMRDMEAFDALLSDLVPTDRRAPSQVLDEHWIWAFTPTGYESVPTKWFGKWLLFPPLSLLDSSWGTIRTAIEERRLDYGAKAGTLGHTKEGTDPTRRPICIYTRDWRDTAEVHRTLTVLRDLGFKESLSYKTDEDTRRGRYGKGASTYRAAAASKHLIIPRRTREILDYFHAGREQARRAANARLTCTRSARQR
;
A
#
# COMPACT_ATOMS: atom_id res chain seq x y z
N MET A 1 -19.71 -16.49 22.40
CA MET A 1 -20.76 -16.19 21.39
C MET A 1 -21.07 -14.70 21.47
N HIS A 2 -21.48 -14.10 20.34
CA HIS A 2 -21.57 -12.64 20.03
C HIS A 2 -20.21 -11.97 19.75
N CYS A 3 -19.79 -11.60 18.52
CA CYS A 3 -20.50 -11.06 17.33
C CYS A 3 -21.31 -9.80 17.73
N THR A 4 -21.21 -8.60 17.16
CA THR A 4 -20.64 -8.06 15.92
C THR A 4 -20.76 -6.53 16.03
N LEU A 5 -20.07 -5.77 15.15
CA LEU A 5 -20.53 -4.47 14.62
C LEU A 5 -20.64 -3.28 15.59
N LEU A 6 -19.54 -2.58 15.90
CA LEU A 6 -19.58 -1.12 16.14
C LEU A 6 -18.20 -0.51 15.85
N SER A 7 -17.91 -0.23 14.59
CA SER A 7 -16.85 0.72 14.21
C SER A 7 -17.04 1.22 12.78
N ASN A 8 -18.29 1.52 12.42
CA ASN A 8 -18.64 2.17 11.16
C ASN A 8 -19.42 3.47 11.45
N MET A 9 -19.01 4.53 10.76
CA MET A 9 -19.87 5.60 10.23
C MET A 9 -20.33 6.76 11.14
N ARG A 10 -19.52 7.24 12.08
CA ARG A 10 -19.67 8.61 12.57
C ARG A 10 -18.32 9.30 12.44
N ASP A 11 -18.31 10.59 12.10
CA ASP A 11 -17.15 11.50 12.01
C ASP A 11 -16.74 11.97 10.60
N MET A 12 -17.59 11.83 9.57
CA MET A 12 -17.25 12.33 8.22
C MET A 12 -17.81 13.71 7.84
N GLU A 13 -18.72 14.33 8.60
CA GLU A 13 -19.38 15.58 8.14
C GLU A 13 -19.11 16.85 8.97
N ALA A 14 -18.43 16.76 10.12
CA ALA A 14 -18.06 17.94 10.94
C ALA A 14 -16.55 18.23 10.96
N PHE A 15 -15.74 17.43 10.26
CA PHE A 15 -14.27 17.46 10.23
C PHE A 15 -13.71 18.46 9.19
N ASP A 16 -14.57 18.99 8.33
CA ASP A 16 -14.20 19.47 6.99
C ASP A 16 -13.82 20.98 6.89
N ALA A 17 -13.77 21.71 8.01
CA ALA A 17 -13.46 23.15 7.99
C ALA A 17 -12.43 23.63 9.03
N LEU A 18 -11.87 22.75 9.87
CA LEU A 18 -10.91 23.13 10.93
C LEU A 18 -9.68 22.21 11.07
N LEU A 19 -9.48 21.27 10.14
CA LEU A 19 -8.43 20.24 10.22
C LEU A 19 -7.53 20.21 8.99
N SER A 20 -7.24 21.38 8.42
CA SER A 20 -6.26 21.52 7.35
C SER A 20 -4.82 21.29 7.80
N ASP A 21 -4.55 21.12 9.11
CA ASP A 21 -3.19 21.04 9.65
C ASP A 21 -2.73 19.68 10.23
N LEU A 22 -3.58 18.71 10.62
CA LEU A 22 -3.08 17.59 11.44
C LEU A 22 -3.83 16.26 11.26
N VAL A 23 -3.38 15.44 10.31
CA VAL A 23 -3.17 14.03 10.63
C VAL A 23 -1.67 13.82 10.78
N PRO A 24 -1.14 13.85 12.01
CA PRO A 24 0.29 13.76 12.22
C PRO A 24 0.75 12.39 11.74
N THR A 25 1.80 12.39 10.94
CA THR A 25 2.65 11.21 10.83
C THR A 25 3.02 10.77 12.24
N ASP A 26 2.67 9.54 12.62
CA ASP A 26 2.92 9.06 13.96
C ASP A 26 4.43 8.88 14.19
N ARG A 27 4.98 9.72 15.08
CA ARG A 27 6.40 9.74 15.41
C ARG A 27 6.76 8.83 16.58
N ARG A 28 5.78 8.14 17.19
CA ARG A 28 6.05 7.16 18.24
C ARG A 28 6.89 6.01 17.69
N ALA A 29 7.70 5.44 18.57
CA ALA A 29 8.43 4.21 18.29
C ALA A 29 7.46 3.02 18.37
N PRO A 30 7.25 2.23 17.30
CA PRO A 30 6.33 1.10 17.34
C PRO A 30 6.70 0.06 18.41
N SER A 31 7.97 -0.02 18.81
CA SER A 31 8.43 -0.87 19.93
C SER A 31 7.95 -0.41 21.30
N GLN A 32 7.47 0.84 21.45
CA GLN A 32 7.04 1.42 22.72
C GLN A 32 5.51 1.53 22.83
N VAL A 33 4.80 1.26 21.74
CA VAL A 33 3.33 1.33 21.69
C VAL A 33 2.73 -0.03 22.05
N LEU A 34 1.94 -0.08 23.12
CA LEU A 34 1.37 -1.31 23.68
C LEU A 34 -0.16 -1.36 23.59
N ASP A 35 -0.80 -0.19 23.48
CA ASP A 35 -2.24 0.03 23.54
C ASP A 35 -2.90 0.11 22.15
N GLU A 36 -2.15 0.42 21.11
CA GLU A 36 -2.61 0.38 19.72
C GLU A 36 -1.95 -0.76 18.95
N HIS A 37 -2.64 -1.34 17.97
CA HIS A 37 -2.06 -2.38 17.10
C HIS A 37 -1.23 -1.82 15.93
N TRP A 38 -1.52 -0.59 15.50
CA TRP A 38 -0.92 0.01 14.31
C TRP A 38 -0.65 1.49 14.53
N ILE A 39 0.52 1.93 14.13
CA ILE A 39 0.81 3.36 13.93
C ILE A 39 0.97 3.64 12.43
N TRP A 40 0.71 4.88 12.01
CA TRP A 40 0.56 5.25 10.61
C TRP A 40 1.40 6.46 10.20
N ALA A 41 1.79 6.47 8.93
CA ALA A 41 2.46 7.59 8.28
C ALA A 41 1.85 7.76 6.88
N PHE A 42 1.51 8.99 6.50
CA PHE A 42 0.93 9.30 5.19
C PHE A 42 1.58 10.55 4.61
N THR A 43 1.65 10.63 3.29
CA THR A 43 1.80 11.92 2.62
C THR A 43 0.48 12.71 2.73
N PRO A 44 0.47 14.05 2.63
CA PRO A 44 -0.77 14.82 2.61
C PRO A 44 -1.76 14.31 1.54
N THR A 45 -1.27 14.07 0.32
CA THR A 45 -2.07 13.51 -0.77
C THR A 45 -2.52 12.06 -0.52
N GLY A 46 -1.73 11.28 0.22
CA GLY A 46 -2.05 9.91 0.59
C GLY A 46 -3.20 9.85 1.60
N TYR A 47 -3.21 10.78 2.56
CA TYR A 47 -4.29 10.89 3.54
C TYR A 47 -5.64 11.18 2.87
N GLU A 48 -5.65 12.09 1.89
CA GLU A 48 -6.86 12.46 1.14
C GLU A 48 -7.35 11.36 0.18
N SER A 49 -6.56 10.33 -0.11
CA SER A 49 -6.97 9.32 -1.08
C SER A 49 -7.94 8.31 -0.46
N VAL A 50 -9.13 8.18 -1.04
CA VAL A 50 -10.11 7.15 -0.67
C VAL A 50 -9.55 5.74 -1.00
N PRO A 51 -9.47 4.83 0.00
CA PRO A 51 -9.05 3.45 -0.26
C PRO A 51 -9.97 2.77 -1.27
N THR A 52 -9.38 2.17 -2.31
CA THR A 52 -10.10 1.39 -3.32
C THR A 52 -9.74 -0.09 -3.24
N LYS A 53 -10.50 -0.95 -3.92
CA LYS A 53 -10.17 -2.39 -4.05
C LYS A 53 -8.86 -2.66 -4.80
N TRP A 54 -8.25 -1.63 -5.39
CA TRP A 54 -7.01 -1.72 -6.14
C TRP A 54 -5.77 -1.47 -5.30
N PHE A 55 -5.93 -1.13 -4.03
CA PHE A 55 -4.80 -0.95 -3.13
C PHE A 55 -4.05 -2.28 -2.93
N GLY A 56 -2.76 -2.14 -2.71
CA GLY A 56 -1.94 -3.23 -2.19
C GLY A 56 -0.76 -2.68 -1.40
N LYS A 57 0.08 -3.60 -0.92
CA LYS A 57 1.17 -3.26 -0.02
C LYS A 57 2.37 -4.19 -0.18
N TRP A 58 3.55 -3.61 -0.10
CA TRP A 58 4.79 -4.31 0.22
C TRP A 58 4.82 -4.64 1.71
N LEU A 59 5.28 -5.84 2.05
CA LEU A 59 5.39 -6.32 3.43
C LEU A 59 6.87 -6.44 3.80
N LEU A 60 7.28 -5.65 4.77
CA LEU A 60 8.54 -5.78 5.52
C LEU A 60 8.25 -6.42 6.87
N PHE A 61 9.21 -7.16 7.41
CA PHE A 61 9.10 -7.77 8.73
C PHE A 61 10.41 -7.53 9.51
N PRO A 62 10.80 -6.31 9.87
CA PRO A 62 12.01 -6.14 10.67
C PRO A 62 11.94 -6.95 11.99
N PRO A 63 13.07 -7.50 12.48
CA PRO A 63 13.14 -7.97 13.87
C PRO A 63 12.89 -6.80 14.82
N LEU A 64 12.41 -7.09 16.03
CA LEU A 64 12.08 -6.04 17.03
C LEU A 64 13.25 -5.09 17.28
N SER A 65 14.49 -5.59 17.29
CA SER A 65 15.71 -4.77 17.46
C SER A 65 15.94 -3.73 16.36
N LEU A 66 15.35 -3.91 15.17
CA LEU A 66 15.46 -2.99 14.04
C LEU A 66 14.14 -2.28 13.73
N LEU A 67 13.05 -2.61 14.45
CA LEU A 67 11.70 -2.16 14.13
C LEU A 67 11.60 -0.62 14.07
N ASP A 68 12.06 0.08 15.10
CA ASP A 68 11.94 1.53 15.17
C ASP A 68 12.82 2.24 14.14
N SER A 69 14.05 1.75 13.94
CA SER A 69 14.96 2.29 12.92
C SER A 69 14.41 2.09 11.50
N SER A 70 13.81 0.94 11.23
CA SER A 70 13.15 0.62 9.97
C SER A 70 11.93 1.51 9.76
N TRP A 71 11.10 1.68 10.80
CA TRP A 71 9.95 2.58 10.76
C TRP A 71 10.36 4.03 10.53
N GLY A 72 11.36 4.54 11.25
CA GLY A 72 11.89 5.89 11.08
C GLY A 72 12.39 6.15 9.66
N THR A 73 13.06 5.16 9.05
CA THR A 73 13.52 5.24 7.65
C THR A 73 12.35 5.33 6.67
N ILE A 74 11.34 4.46 6.81
CA ILE A 74 10.14 4.48 5.95
C ILE A 74 9.35 5.78 6.13
N ARG A 75 9.16 6.20 7.39
CA ARG A 75 8.49 7.44 7.75
C ARG A 75 9.15 8.65 7.09
N THR A 76 10.47 8.76 7.20
CA THR A 76 11.25 9.84 6.56
C THR A 76 11.07 9.82 5.04
N ALA A 77 11.13 8.64 4.41
CA ALA A 77 10.90 8.53 2.96
C ALA A 77 9.48 8.92 2.51
N ILE A 78 8.47 8.75 3.37
CA ILE A 78 7.11 9.25 3.14
C ILE A 78 7.07 10.78 3.29
N GLU A 79 7.66 11.33 4.36
CA GLU A 79 7.76 12.77 4.61
C GLU A 79 8.47 13.51 3.45
N GLU A 80 9.52 12.90 2.90
CA GLU A 80 10.27 13.38 1.73
C GLU A 80 9.58 13.10 0.37
N ARG A 81 8.39 12.50 0.38
CA ARG A 81 7.62 12.13 -0.82
C ARG A 81 8.36 11.18 -1.78
N ARG A 82 9.33 10.40 -1.28
CA ARG A 82 9.94 9.29 -2.02
C ARG A 82 8.99 8.09 -2.10
N LEU A 83 8.09 7.96 -1.12
CA LEU A 83 7.00 6.99 -1.08
C LEU A 83 5.66 7.74 -1.13
N ASP A 84 4.89 7.57 -2.20
CA ASP A 84 3.77 8.46 -2.55
C ASP A 84 2.55 8.41 -1.63
N TYR A 85 2.21 7.27 -1.03
CA TYR A 85 0.95 7.11 -0.29
C TYR A 85 1.16 7.15 1.23
N GLY A 86 1.69 6.06 1.78
CA GLY A 86 1.78 5.90 3.21
C GLY A 86 2.13 4.49 3.62
N ALA A 87 2.34 4.32 4.92
CA ALA A 87 2.67 3.04 5.53
C ALA A 87 2.06 2.93 6.93
N LYS A 88 2.06 1.69 7.43
CA LYS A 88 1.79 1.41 8.84
C LYS A 88 2.77 0.42 9.42
N ALA A 89 3.09 0.57 10.69
CA ALA A 89 3.91 -0.36 11.45
C ALA A 89 3.07 -1.06 12.51
N GLY A 90 3.23 -2.38 12.59
CA GLY A 90 2.73 -3.16 13.72
C GLY A 90 3.53 -2.81 14.96
N THR A 91 2.83 -2.57 16.05
CA THR A 91 3.39 -2.17 17.35
C THR A 91 3.67 -3.38 18.23
N LEU A 92 4.18 -3.19 19.45
CA LEU A 92 4.22 -4.29 20.42
C LEU A 92 2.81 -4.77 20.82
N GLY A 93 1.82 -3.88 20.85
CA GLY A 93 0.40 -4.22 21.02
C GLY A 93 -0.17 -5.09 19.88
N HIS A 94 0.53 -5.22 18.74
CA HIS A 94 0.14 -6.13 17.66
C HIS A 94 0.49 -7.60 18.00
N THR A 95 -0.32 -8.24 18.84
CA THR A 95 -0.20 -9.64 19.23
C THR A 95 -1.22 -10.50 18.49
N LYS A 96 -0.91 -10.91 17.26
CA LYS A 96 -1.75 -11.85 16.51
C LYS A 96 -1.24 -13.27 16.66
N GLU A 97 -2.10 -14.19 17.09
CA GLU A 97 -1.78 -15.61 17.19
C GLU A 97 -1.32 -16.19 15.84
N GLY A 98 -0.32 -17.07 15.87
CA GLY A 98 0.27 -17.67 14.66
C GLY A 98 1.19 -16.74 13.86
N THR A 99 1.60 -15.60 14.41
CA THR A 99 2.64 -14.72 13.83
C THR A 99 3.94 -14.85 14.60
N ASP A 100 5.08 -14.59 13.93
CA ASP A 100 6.40 -14.60 14.56
C ASP A 100 6.47 -13.48 15.63
N PRO A 101 6.61 -13.82 16.93
CA PRO A 101 6.58 -12.82 18.00
C PRO A 101 7.82 -11.93 18.02
N THR A 102 8.91 -12.33 17.34
CA THR A 102 10.19 -11.62 17.32
C THR A 102 10.27 -10.54 16.24
N ARG A 103 9.22 -10.38 15.42
CA ARG A 103 9.16 -9.45 14.30
C ARG A 103 7.86 -8.67 14.33
N ARG A 104 7.81 -7.52 13.65
CA ARG A 104 6.57 -6.79 13.39
C ARG A 104 6.46 -6.39 11.93
N PRO A 105 5.26 -6.45 11.34
CA PRO A 105 5.07 -6.06 9.96
C PRO A 105 5.17 -4.54 9.79
N ILE A 106 5.86 -4.07 8.76
CA ILE A 106 5.68 -2.73 8.21
C ILE A 106 5.07 -2.90 6.81
N CYS A 107 3.92 -2.27 6.60
CA CYS A 107 3.18 -2.34 5.36
C CYS A 107 3.30 -1.01 4.61
N ILE A 108 3.85 -1.03 3.40
CA ILE A 108 4.04 0.15 2.55
C ILE A 108 3.09 0.04 1.38
N TYR A 109 2.19 1.00 1.25
CA TYR A 109 1.06 0.92 0.33
C TYR A 109 1.34 1.53 -1.03
N THR A 110 0.68 1.00 -2.05
CA THR A 110 0.49 1.66 -3.35
C THR A 110 -1.00 1.73 -3.69
N ARG A 111 -1.39 2.72 -4.49
CA ARG A 111 -2.80 3.02 -4.75
C ARG A 111 -3.45 2.03 -5.72
N ASP A 112 -2.68 1.56 -6.70
CA ASP A 112 -3.17 0.58 -7.68
C ASP A 112 -2.12 -0.51 -7.91
N TRP A 113 -2.39 -1.72 -7.42
CA TRP A 113 -1.51 -2.87 -7.65
C TRP A 113 -1.35 -3.22 -9.14
N ARG A 114 -2.27 -2.77 -10.01
CA ARG A 114 -2.21 -2.99 -11.47
C ARG A 114 -1.34 -1.96 -12.17
N ASP A 115 -0.90 -0.91 -11.47
CA ASP A 115 0.15 -0.01 -11.93
C ASP A 115 1.49 -0.63 -11.53
N THR A 116 2.02 -1.47 -12.43
CA THR A 116 3.30 -2.14 -12.21
C THR A 116 4.47 -1.17 -12.11
N ALA A 117 4.35 0.05 -12.67
CA ALA A 117 5.37 1.08 -12.56
C ALA A 117 5.40 1.68 -11.14
N GLU A 118 4.24 1.99 -10.54
CA GLU A 118 4.14 2.42 -9.14
C GLU A 118 4.69 1.35 -8.18
N VAL A 119 4.29 0.08 -8.38
CA VAL A 119 4.76 -1.05 -7.56
C VAL A 119 6.28 -1.22 -7.67
N HIS A 120 6.83 -1.15 -8.88
CA HIS A 120 8.27 -1.28 -9.12
C HIS A 120 9.07 -0.08 -8.59
N ARG A 121 8.55 1.14 -8.75
CA ARG A 121 9.17 2.35 -8.18
C ARG A 121 9.26 2.25 -6.67
N THR A 122 8.18 1.82 -6.02
CA THR A 122 8.15 1.60 -4.55
C THR A 122 9.20 0.56 -4.12
N LEU A 123 9.31 -0.57 -4.84
CA LEU A 123 10.36 -1.56 -4.60
C LEU A 123 11.77 -0.96 -4.72
N THR A 124 12.00 -0.16 -5.77
CA THR A 124 13.30 0.48 -6.02
C THR A 124 13.68 1.40 -4.87
N VAL A 125 12.75 2.23 -4.39
CA VAL A 125 12.95 3.11 -3.24
C VAL A 125 13.26 2.29 -1.98
N LEU A 126 12.53 1.20 -1.71
CA LEU A 126 12.83 0.32 -0.57
C LEU A 126 14.25 -0.27 -0.65
N ARG A 127 14.72 -0.65 -1.84
CA ARG A 127 16.10 -1.13 -2.02
C ARG A 127 17.13 -0.02 -1.80
N ASP A 128 16.87 1.19 -2.28
CA ASP A 128 17.76 2.34 -2.11
C ASP A 128 17.85 2.79 -0.65
N LEU A 129 16.80 2.57 0.14
CA LEU A 129 16.79 2.78 1.60
C LEU A 129 17.52 1.67 2.38
N GLY A 130 18.04 0.63 1.71
CA GLY A 130 18.86 -0.41 2.33
C GLY A 130 18.11 -1.66 2.77
N PHE A 131 16.79 -1.76 2.55
CA PHE A 131 16.04 -2.98 2.82
C PHE A 131 16.43 -4.05 1.80
N LYS A 132 17.17 -5.09 2.23
CA LYS A 132 17.75 -6.13 1.35
C LYS A 132 17.10 -7.50 1.48
N GLU A 133 16.15 -7.70 2.39
CA GLU A 133 15.45 -8.97 2.54
C GLU A 133 14.54 -9.30 1.34
N SER A 134 14.09 -10.55 1.22
CA SER A 134 13.04 -10.89 0.26
C SER A 134 11.74 -10.18 0.61
N LEU A 135 11.10 -9.55 -0.38
CA LEU A 135 9.86 -8.81 -0.18
C LEU A 135 8.69 -9.50 -0.86
N SER A 136 7.54 -9.50 -0.19
CA SER A 136 6.28 -9.92 -0.78
C SER A 136 5.34 -8.72 -0.89
N TYR A 137 4.64 -8.64 -2.01
CA TYR A 137 3.55 -7.70 -2.20
C TYR A 137 2.21 -8.44 -2.15
N LYS A 138 1.21 -7.84 -1.52
CA LYS A 138 -0.13 -8.40 -1.39
C LYS A 138 -1.21 -7.34 -1.63
N THR A 139 -2.29 -7.70 -2.31
CA THR A 139 -3.46 -6.81 -2.42
C THR A 139 -4.26 -6.75 -1.11
N ASP A 140 -4.96 -5.64 -0.90
CA ASP A 140 -5.87 -5.49 0.24
C ASP A 140 -7.06 -6.45 0.12
N GLU A 141 -7.49 -6.73 -1.12
CA GLU A 141 -8.51 -7.72 -1.42
C GLU A 141 -8.09 -9.14 -1.02
N ASP A 142 -6.85 -9.55 -1.28
CA ASP A 142 -6.33 -10.85 -0.82
C ASP A 142 -6.28 -10.93 0.71
N THR A 143 -6.05 -9.79 1.37
CA THR A 143 -6.06 -9.70 2.84
C THR A 143 -7.48 -9.87 3.37
N ARG A 144 -8.48 -9.20 2.77
CA ARG A 144 -9.90 -9.35 3.12
C ARG A 144 -10.42 -10.76 2.91
N ARG A 145 -9.95 -11.45 1.87
CA ARG A 145 -10.33 -12.85 1.55
C ARG A 145 -9.55 -13.90 2.34
N GLY A 146 -8.70 -13.49 3.29
CA GLY A 146 -7.94 -14.41 4.13
C GLY A 146 -6.89 -15.26 3.39
N ARG A 147 -6.43 -14.83 2.21
CA ARG A 147 -5.46 -15.59 1.41
C ARG A 147 -4.04 -15.36 1.94
N TYR A 148 -3.50 -16.32 2.70
CA TYR A 148 -2.14 -16.26 3.26
C TYR A 148 -1.30 -17.47 2.83
N GLY A 149 0.01 -17.39 3.04
CA GLY A 149 0.93 -18.50 2.79
C GLY A 149 1.58 -18.52 1.41
N LYS A 150 2.20 -19.65 1.07
CA LYS A 150 3.01 -19.83 -0.14
C LYS A 150 2.14 -19.63 -1.40
N GLY A 151 2.58 -18.75 -2.29
CA GLY A 151 1.86 -18.45 -3.53
C GLY A 151 0.72 -17.44 -3.40
N ALA A 152 0.47 -16.89 -2.21
CA ALA A 152 -0.53 -15.85 -2.00
C ALA A 152 -0.06 -14.43 -2.42
N SER A 153 1.24 -14.25 -2.67
CA SER A 153 1.80 -12.95 -3.06
C SER A 153 1.42 -12.57 -4.49
N THR A 154 0.95 -11.34 -4.67
CA THR A 154 0.66 -10.76 -5.98
C THR A 154 1.94 -10.44 -6.73
N TYR A 155 2.95 -9.89 -6.04
CA TYR A 155 4.31 -9.72 -6.55
C TYR A 155 5.33 -10.18 -5.52
N ARG A 156 6.55 -10.44 -5.98
CA ARG A 156 7.69 -10.77 -5.11
C ARG A 156 8.95 -10.04 -5.58
N ALA A 157 9.88 -9.83 -4.67
CA ALA A 157 11.23 -9.43 -4.99
C ALA A 157 12.20 -10.31 -4.21
N ALA A 158 13.18 -10.89 -4.91
CA ALA A 158 14.26 -11.64 -4.27
C ALA A 158 15.13 -10.69 -3.42
N ALA A 159 15.89 -11.26 -2.48
CA ALA A 159 16.80 -10.49 -1.63
C ALA A 159 17.76 -9.64 -2.47
N ALA A 160 17.98 -8.39 -2.04
CA ALA A 160 18.78 -7.35 -2.69
C ALA A 160 18.39 -6.99 -4.16
N SER A 161 17.42 -7.67 -4.75
CA SER A 161 17.01 -7.45 -6.13
C SER A 161 15.98 -6.32 -6.23
N LYS A 162 16.16 -5.46 -7.24
CA LYS A 162 15.14 -4.51 -7.71
C LYS A 162 14.19 -5.13 -8.73
N HIS A 163 14.44 -6.37 -9.15
CA HIS A 163 13.60 -7.05 -10.14
C HIS A 163 12.26 -7.47 -9.53
N LEU A 164 11.18 -7.00 -10.14
CA LEU A 164 9.81 -7.37 -9.78
C LEU A 164 9.45 -8.72 -10.39
N ILE A 165 9.32 -9.74 -9.54
CA ILE A 165 8.85 -11.07 -9.94
C ILE A 165 7.33 -11.04 -9.96
N ILE A 166 6.76 -11.24 -11.15
CA ILE A 166 5.31 -11.33 -11.38
C ILE A 166 4.93 -12.80 -11.58
N PRO A 167 4.25 -13.45 -10.62
CA PRO A 167 3.74 -14.80 -10.80
C PRO A 167 2.80 -14.90 -12.00
N ARG A 168 2.77 -16.07 -12.67
CA ARG A 168 1.95 -16.31 -13.86
C ARG A 168 0.49 -15.88 -13.70
N ARG A 169 -0.15 -16.29 -12.59
CA ARG A 169 -1.53 -15.90 -12.24
C ARG A 169 -1.71 -14.38 -12.22
N THR A 170 -0.77 -13.65 -11.64
CA THR A 170 -0.84 -12.19 -11.59
C THR A 170 -0.68 -11.60 -12.99
N ARG A 171 0.26 -12.13 -13.79
CA ARG A 171 0.49 -11.68 -15.17
C ARG A 171 -0.76 -11.80 -16.02
N GLU A 172 -1.43 -12.96 -15.99
CA GLU A 172 -2.69 -13.18 -16.73
C GLU A 172 -3.79 -12.17 -16.35
N ILE A 173 -3.91 -11.84 -15.06
CA ILE A 173 -4.90 -10.84 -14.60
C ILE A 173 -4.50 -9.43 -15.04
N LEU A 174 -3.21 -9.08 -14.99
CA LEU A 174 -2.72 -7.79 -15.46
C LEU A 174 -2.99 -7.61 -16.95
N ASP A 175 -2.67 -8.62 -17.76
CA ASP A 175 -2.87 -8.58 -19.20
C ASP A 175 -4.34 -8.30 -19.54
N TYR A 176 -5.27 -8.94 -18.82
CA TYR A 176 -6.70 -8.67 -18.93
C TYR A 176 -7.04 -7.19 -18.62
N PHE A 177 -6.55 -6.63 -17.51
CA PHE A 177 -6.82 -5.24 -17.15
C PHE A 177 -6.16 -4.23 -18.11
N HIS A 178 -4.94 -4.49 -18.57
CA HIS A 178 -4.23 -3.62 -19.50
C HIS A 178 -4.89 -3.63 -20.88
N ALA A 179 -5.31 -4.79 -21.38
CA ALA A 179 -6.05 -4.90 -22.64
C ALA A 179 -7.36 -4.11 -22.58
N GLY A 180 -8.14 -4.24 -21.50
CA GLY A 180 -9.37 -3.47 -21.30
C GLY A 180 -9.14 -1.96 -21.26
N ARG A 181 -8.10 -1.50 -20.56
CA ARG A 181 -7.72 -0.06 -20.52
C ARG A 181 -7.32 0.47 -21.89
N GLU A 182 -6.56 -0.31 -22.65
CA GLU A 182 -6.13 0.09 -24.00
C GLU A 182 -7.31 0.16 -24.98
N GLN A 183 -8.25 -0.79 -24.92
CA GLN A 183 -9.49 -0.74 -25.70
C GLN A 183 -10.32 0.50 -25.37
N ALA A 184 -10.52 0.80 -24.08
CA ALA A 184 -11.26 1.98 -23.65
C ALA A 184 -10.58 3.29 -24.10
N ARG A 185 -9.25 3.37 -24.01
CA ARG A 185 -8.46 4.51 -24.48
C ARG A 185 -8.62 4.73 -25.98
N ARG A 186 -8.54 3.67 -26.78
CA ARG A 186 -8.76 3.73 -28.24
C ARG A 186 -10.16 4.23 -28.57
N ALA A 187 -11.19 3.71 -27.89
CA ALA A 187 -12.57 4.15 -28.09
C ALA A 187 -12.77 5.63 -27.73
N ALA A 188 -12.19 6.10 -26.62
CA ALA A 188 -12.24 7.51 -26.22
C ALA A 188 -11.56 8.43 -27.25
N ASN A 189 -10.37 8.04 -27.73
CA ASN A 189 -9.64 8.79 -28.76
C ASN A 189 -10.42 8.84 -30.08
N ALA A 190 -11.03 7.73 -30.50
CA ALA A 190 -11.85 7.70 -31.71
C ALA A 190 -13.06 8.64 -31.61
N ARG A 191 -13.72 8.71 -30.44
CA ARG A 191 -14.80 9.67 -30.18
C ARG A 191 -14.30 11.11 -30.29
N LEU A 192 -13.19 11.46 -29.65
CA LEU A 192 -12.61 12.80 -29.71
C LEU A 192 -12.27 13.24 -31.14
N THR A 193 -11.69 12.33 -31.95
CA THR A 193 -11.36 12.62 -33.36
C THR A 193 -12.61 12.84 -34.20
N CYS A 194 -13.66 12.03 -33.99
CA CYS A 194 -14.94 12.18 -34.67
C CYS A 194 -15.62 13.53 -34.32
N THR A 195 -15.64 13.90 -33.04
CA THR A 195 -16.23 15.18 -32.58
C THR A 195 -15.48 16.40 -33.11
N ARG A 196 -14.14 16.33 -33.25
CA ARG A 196 -13.35 17.41 -33.87
C ARG A 196 -13.62 17.53 -35.37
N SER A 197 -13.73 16.42 -36.09
CA SER A 197 -14.09 16.40 -37.52
C SER A 197 -15.50 16.95 -37.80
N ALA A 198 -16.43 16.77 -36.86
CA ALA A 198 -17.80 17.27 -36.97
C ALA A 198 -17.94 18.78 -36.67
N ARG A 199 -17.04 19.38 -35.88
CA ARG A 199 -17.04 20.82 -35.57
C ARG A 199 -16.33 21.69 -36.61
N GLN A 200 -15.62 21.09 -37.56
CA GLN A 200 -14.88 21.78 -38.63
C GLN A 200 -15.64 21.80 -39.97
N ARG A 201 -16.90 21.34 -39.98
CA ARG A 201 -17.85 21.45 -41.10
C ARG A 201 -18.98 22.36 -40.69
#